data_AF-A0A2Z3UNC9-F1
#
_entry.id   AF-A0A2Z3UNC9-F1
#
_cell.length_a   1.000
_cell.length_b   1.000
_cell.length_c   1.000
_cell.angle_alpha   90.00
_cell.angle_beta   90.00
_cell.angle_gamma   90.00
#
_symmetry.space_group_name_H-M   'P 1'
#
loop_
_entity.id
_entity.type
_entity.pdbx_description
1 polymer ?
#
loop_
_entity_poly.entity_id
_entity_poly.type
_entity_poly.pdbx_seq_one_letter_code
_entity_poly.pdbx_strand_id
1 'polypeptide(L)'
;MSQPLVEPHPPRGSSVLTKAISTAAVGALTFFVTNNFDEDKIWQITLSVLLGSVTLVVQFIWDFDKRVQYMEQRQLRHYASMNDLVQEGFSKISEATELFGLVEHSVLHTDQITQLVRYATRIKAEPQLFYDIGQSEINRVARFLKELGDGSMVFYDGEDRDLLLGLTRNVQKSLSAVSLGMVDSGGGGGSYSFWLSDLGRRYLYHQGEAVERGVKVRRVFILDRSDLLADPNFGRMCALQHDMNIEVRLLDPSKVAGTPQQMFDVILFDEAISYEVTSASALPEDRPTFLNTRLALHDEAVGQRVRHFSALWDSATPYVPPEGRKNDRDY
;
A
#
# COMPACT_ATOMS: atom_id res chain seq x y z
N MET A 1 -8.99 1.82 20.64
CA MET A 1 -8.91 1.91 22.11
C MET A 1 -10.29 1.60 22.67
N SER A 2 -10.52 0.35 23.03
CA SER A 2 -11.81 -0.13 23.56
C SER A 2 -11.61 -0.45 25.03
N GLN A 3 -12.34 0.24 25.91
CA GLN A 3 -12.28 0.02 27.36
C GLN A 3 -12.73 -1.42 27.70
N PRO A 4 -12.11 -2.09 28.68
CA PRO A 4 -12.59 -3.39 29.13
C PRO A 4 -13.91 -3.21 29.90
N LEU A 5 -14.93 -3.92 29.45
CA LEU A 5 -16.21 -4.10 30.14
C LEU A 5 -15.95 -4.72 31.52
N VAL A 6 -16.09 -3.91 32.56
CA VAL A 6 -16.11 -4.36 33.95
C VAL A 6 -17.34 -5.26 34.13
N GLU A 7 -17.14 -6.56 34.26
CA GLU A 7 -18.19 -7.49 34.64
C GLU A 7 -18.65 -7.24 36.08
N PRO A 8 -19.94 -6.99 36.35
CA PRO A 8 -20.44 -6.97 37.71
C PRO A 8 -20.51 -8.41 38.25
N HIS A 9 -19.68 -8.72 39.25
CA HIS A 9 -19.78 -9.95 40.01
C HIS A 9 -21.15 -10.08 40.69
N PRO A 10 -21.86 -11.22 40.55
CA PRO A 10 -23.11 -11.43 41.26
C PRO A 10 -22.84 -11.60 42.77
N PRO A 11 -23.61 -10.97 43.67
CA PRO A 11 -23.43 -11.09 45.10
C PRO A 11 -23.88 -12.49 45.56
N ARG A 12 -22.92 -13.42 45.69
CA ARG A 12 -23.17 -14.84 45.97
C ARG A 12 -23.50 -15.16 47.44
N GLY A 13 -23.35 -14.22 48.38
CA GLY A 13 -23.52 -14.49 49.82
C GLY A 13 -24.85 -14.07 50.44
N SER A 14 -25.47 -12.97 49.99
CA SER A 14 -26.62 -12.39 50.68
C SER A 14 -27.96 -13.10 50.41
N SER A 15 -28.13 -13.68 49.21
CA SER A 15 -29.43 -14.22 48.79
C SER A 15 -29.87 -15.46 49.58
N VAL A 16 -28.93 -16.37 49.88
CA VAL A 16 -29.25 -17.63 50.60
C VAL A 16 -29.58 -17.34 52.06
N LEU A 17 -28.84 -16.41 52.67
CA LEU A 17 -29.06 -15.98 54.05
C LEU A 17 -30.43 -15.29 54.21
N THR A 18 -30.78 -14.37 53.30
CA THR A 18 -32.09 -13.69 53.32
C THR A 18 -33.25 -14.67 53.15
N LYS A 19 -33.07 -15.71 52.32
CA LYS A 19 -34.09 -16.75 52.11
C LYS A 19 -34.29 -17.59 53.37
N ALA A 20 -33.20 -18.10 53.94
CA ALA A 20 -33.25 -18.84 55.20
C ALA A 20 -33.91 -18.03 56.33
N ILE A 21 -33.60 -16.73 56.42
CA ILE A 21 -34.23 -15.82 57.38
C ILE A 21 -35.72 -15.65 57.10
N SER A 22 -36.13 -15.49 55.83
CA SER A 22 -37.55 -15.36 55.48
C SER A 22 -38.36 -16.63 55.77
N THR A 23 -37.81 -17.81 55.49
CA THR A 23 -38.46 -19.10 55.78
C THR A 23 -38.57 -19.33 57.29
N ALA A 24 -37.50 -19.01 58.03
CA ALA A 24 -37.50 -19.07 59.49
C ALA A 24 -38.49 -18.07 60.12
N ALA A 25 -38.61 -16.86 59.57
CA ALA A 25 -39.57 -15.86 60.02
C ALA A 25 -41.02 -16.30 59.80
N VAL A 26 -41.34 -16.88 58.63
CA VAL A 26 -42.69 -17.41 58.35
C VAL A 26 -43.02 -18.61 59.24
N GLY A 27 -42.08 -19.52 59.48
CA GLY A 27 -42.27 -20.64 60.40
C GLY A 27 -42.46 -20.18 61.85
N ALA A 28 -41.67 -19.21 62.30
CA ALA A 28 -41.79 -18.62 63.64
C ALA A 28 -43.12 -17.87 63.83
N LEU A 29 -43.55 -17.11 62.83
CA LEU A 29 -44.83 -16.39 62.86
C LEU A 29 -46.01 -17.37 62.90
N THR A 30 -45.94 -18.45 62.11
CA THR A 30 -46.93 -19.52 62.13
C THR A 30 -47.01 -20.16 63.52
N PHE A 31 -45.88 -20.56 64.10
CA PHE A 31 -45.83 -21.15 65.45
C PHE A 31 -46.42 -20.20 66.51
N PHE A 32 -46.10 -18.90 66.43
CA PHE A 32 -46.61 -17.91 67.37
C PHE A 32 -48.13 -17.72 67.27
N VAL A 33 -48.67 -17.69 66.04
CA VAL A 33 -50.12 -17.61 65.82
C VAL A 33 -50.80 -18.88 66.31
N THR A 34 -50.27 -20.07 66.00
CA THR A 34 -50.89 -21.34 66.40
C THR A 34 -50.82 -21.56 67.91
N ASN A 35 -49.76 -21.13 68.60
CA ASN A 35 -49.63 -21.26 70.06
C ASN A 35 -50.65 -20.43 70.86
N ASN A 36 -51.34 -19.48 70.24
CA ASN A 36 -52.44 -18.73 70.87
C ASN A 36 -53.81 -19.43 70.74
N PHE A 37 -53.89 -20.51 69.97
CA PHE A 37 -55.06 -21.40 69.91
C PHE A 37 -54.67 -22.68 70.65
N ASP A 38 -55.45 -23.06 71.67
CA ASP A 38 -55.19 -24.15 72.65
C ASP A 38 -55.22 -25.57 72.01
N GLU A 39 -54.52 -25.77 70.90
CA GLU A 39 -54.38 -27.03 70.17
C GLU A 39 -53.15 -27.83 70.62
N ASP A 40 -53.18 -29.16 70.40
CA ASP A 40 -52.08 -30.07 70.70
C ASP A 40 -50.75 -29.58 70.10
N LYS A 41 -49.74 -29.40 70.97
CA LYS A 41 -48.38 -28.93 70.61
C LYS A 41 -47.74 -29.68 69.44
N ILE A 42 -48.06 -30.96 69.27
CA ILE A 42 -47.56 -31.80 68.17
C ILE A 42 -48.07 -31.28 66.82
N TRP A 43 -49.32 -30.82 66.76
CA TRP A 43 -49.95 -30.31 65.55
C TRP A 43 -49.37 -28.95 65.13
N GLN A 44 -49.04 -28.10 66.09
CA GLN A 44 -48.43 -26.79 65.84
C GLN A 44 -47.04 -26.90 65.21
N ILE A 45 -46.21 -27.81 65.73
CA ILE A 45 -44.87 -28.08 65.17
C ILE A 45 -45.01 -28.63 63.75
N THR A 46 -45.92 -29.58 63.55
CA THR A 46 -46.15 -30.22 62.25
C THR A 46 -46.60 -29.20 61.19
N LEU A 47 -47.52 -28.30 61.55
CA LEU A 47 -48.02 -27.23 60.67
C LEU A 47 -46.93 -26.21 60.31
N SER A 48 -46.10 -25.82 61.28
CA SER A 48 -45.00 -24.85 61.05
C SER A 48 -43.91 -25.41 60.12
N VAL A 49 -43.56 -26.69 60.28
CA VAL A 49 -42.57 -27.37 59.42
C VAL A 49 -43.14 -27.53 58.01
N LEU A 50 -44.43 -27.88 57.89
CA LEU A 50 -45.10 -28.00 56.61
C LEU A 50 -45.18 -26.66 55.87
N LEU A 51 -45.56 -25.57 56.54
CA LEU A 51 -45.58 -24.23 55.93
C LEU A 51 -44.18 -23.72 55.58
N GLY A 52 -43.18 -23.98 56.43
CA GLY A 52 -41.78 -23.62 56.16
C GLY A 52 -41.22 -24.35 54.94
N SER A 53 -41.47 -25.66 54.83
CA SER A 53 -41.04 -26.47 53.69
C SER A 53 -41.71 -26.06 52.37
N VAL A 54 -43.02 -25.81 52.37
CA VAL A 54 -43.73 -25.32 51.17
C VAL A 54 -43.17 -23.96 50.72
N THR A 55 -42.91 -23.06 51.67
CA THR A 55 -42.34 -21.74 51.36
C THR A 55 -40.95 -21.88 50.72
N LEU A 56 -40.11 -22.78 51.22
CA LEU A 56 -38.78 -23.05 50.67
C LEU A 56 -38.86 -23.58 49.24
N VAL A 57 -39.79 -24.50 48.97
CA VAL A 57 -40.00 -25.05 47.61
C VAL A 57 -40.44 -23.97 46.63
N VAL A 58 -41.38 -23.10 47.01
CA VAL A 58 -41.84 -22.00 46.16
C VAL A 58 -40.70 -21.02 45.86
N GLN A 59 -39.88 -20.67 46.86
CA GLN A 59 -38.71 -19.82 46.67
C GLN A 59 -37.69 -20.46 45.73
N PHE A 60 -37.46 -21.76 45.87
CA PHE A 60 -36.53 -22.50 45.01
C PHE A 60 -36.99 -22.51 43.54
N ILE A 61 -38.27 -22.78 43.28
CA ILE A 61 -38.83 -22.79 41.92
C ILE A 61 -38.68 -21.41 41.26
N TRP A 62 -38.98 -20.34 42.00
CA TRP A 62 -38.84 -18.97 41.51
C TRP A 62 -37.40 -18.60 41.17
N ASP A 63 -36.43 -19.01 42.00
CA ASP A 63 -35.01 -18.80 41.72
C ASP A 63 -34.53 -19.59 40.50
N PHE A 64 -35.01 -20.83 40.37
CA PHE A 64 -34.64 -21.70 39.26
C PHE A 64 -35.11 -21.10 37.94
N ASP A 65 -36.36 -20.65 37.86
CA ASP A 65 -36.92 -19.99 36.67
C ASP A 65 -36.12 -18.74 36.29
N LYS A 66 -35.79 -17.88 37.26
CA LYS A 66 -34.94 -16.70 37.01
C LYS A 66 -33.54 -17.07 36.50
N ARG A 67 -32.95 -18.15 37.01
CA ARG A 67 -31.62 -18.61 36.55
C ARG A 67 -31.68 -19.19 35.14
N VAL A 68 -32.73 -19.94 34.81
CA VAL A 68 -32.94 -20.49 33.47
C VAL A 68 -33.08 -19.35 32.46
N GLN A 69 -33.95 -18.37 32.71
CA GLN A 69 -34.12 -17.21 31.82
C GLN A 69 -32.82 -16.41 31.63
N TYR A 70 -32.04 -16.22 32.69
CA TYR A 70 -30.75 -15.55 32.60
C TYR A 70 -29.72 -16.35 31.78
N MET A 71 -29.72 -17.68 31.89
CA MET A 71 -28.86 -18.56 31.10
C MET A 71 -29.26 -18.60 29.63
N GLU A 72 -30.56 -18.68 29.32
CA GLU A 72 -31.06 -18.63 27.95
C GLU A 72 -30.67 -17.32 27.26
N GLN A 73 -30.84 -16.18 27.95
CA GLN A 73 -30.42 -14.90 27.41
C GLN A 73 -28.91 -14.79 27.19
N ARG A 74 -28.09 -15.40 28.07
CA ARG A 74 -26.64 -15.47 27.87
C ARG A 74 -26.28 -16.37 26.68
N GLN A 75 -26.94 -17.52 26.53
CA GLN A 75 -26.72 -18.43 25.40
C GLN A 75 -27.11 -17.79 24.08
N LEU A 76 -28.29 -17.16 23.98
CA LEU A 76 -28.74 -16.49 22.75
C LEU A 76 -27.77 -15.39 22.31
N ARG A 77 -27.28 -14.57 23.26
CA ARG A 77 -26.26 -13.54 22.97
C ARG A 77 -24.93 -14.16 22.53
N HIS A 78 -24.52 -15.27 23.15
CA HIS A 78 -23.30 -15.96 22.79
C HIS A 78 -23.41 -16.61 21.39
N TYR A 79 -24.55 -17.22 21.07
CA TYR A 79 -24.83 -17.78 19.74
C TYR A 79 -24.82 -16.70 18.66
N ALA A 80 -25.46 -15.54 18.89
CA ALA A 80 -25.43 -14.43 17.94
C ALA A 80 -24.00 -13.93 17.70
N SER A 81 -23.24 -13.69 18.78
CA SER A 81 -21.84 -13.26 18.67
C SER A 81 -20.95 -14.30 17.99
N MET A 82 -21.19 -15.59 18.21
CA MET A 82 -20.42 -16.66 17.58
C MET A 82 -20.76 -16.78 16.10
N ASN A 83 -22.04 -16.61 15.72
CA ASN A 83 -22.47 -16.63 14.34
C ASN A 83 -21.88 -15.44 13.55
N ASP A 84 -21.84 -14.25 14.14
CA ASP A 84 -21.25 -13.06 13.51
C ASP A 84 -19.74 -13.24 13.25
N LEU A 85 -18.99 -13.73 14.24
CA LEU A 85 -17.56 -14.01 14.10
C LEU A 85 -17.27 -15.12 13.08
N VAL A 86 -18.11 -16.16 13.06
CA VAL A 86 -18.03 -17.26 12.10
C VAL A 86 -18.31 -16.75 10.68
N GLN A 87 -19.36 -15.96 10.49
CA GLN A 87 -19.75 -15.43 9.18
C GLN A 87 -18.71 -14.46 8.62
N GLU A 88 -18.14 -13.58 9.45
CA GLU A 88 -17.07 -12.67 9.03
C GLU A 88 -15.77 -13.43 8.68
N GLY A 89 -15.41 -14.44 9.48
CA GLY A 89 -14.26 -15.30 9.22
C GLY A 89 -14.41 -16.11 7.93
N PHE A 90 -15.59 -16.71 7.71
CA PHE A 90 -15.87 -17.48 6.51
C PHE A 90 -15.96 -16.63 5.24
N SER A 91 -16.45 -15.38 5.30
CA SER A 91 -16.50 -14.52 4.12
C SER A 91 -15.09 -14.21 3.57
N LYS A 92 -14.13 -13.88 4.44
CA LYS A 92 -12.74 -13.58 4.05
C LYS A 92 -11.99 -14.83 3.57
N ILE A 93 -12.27 -15.99 4.18
CA ILE A 93 -11.70 -17.28 3.75
C ILE A 93 -12.30 -17.73 2.42
N SER A 94 -13.60 -17.52 2.22
CA SER A 94 -14.32 -17.92 0.99
C SER A 94 -13.75 -17.21 -0.24
N GLU A 95 -13.54 -15.90 -0.19
CA GLU A 95 -13.01 -15.14 -1.33
C GLU A 95 -11.58 -15.55 -1.69
N ALA A 96 -10.69 -15.71 -0.69
CA ALA A 96 -9.34 -16.20 -0.93
C ALA A 96 -9.34 -17.64 -1.50
N THR A 97 -10.21 -18.50 -0.98
CA THR A 97 -10.33 -19.90 -1.44
C THR A 97 -10.93 -19.99 -2.84
N GLU A 98 -11.88 -19.13 -3.18
CA GLU A 98 -12.46 -19.02 -4.51
C GLU A 98 -11.42 -18.54 -5.53
N LEU A 99 -10.63 -17.52 -5.19
CA LEU A 99 -9.52 -17.06 -6.04
C LEU A 99 -8.45 -18.14 -6.23
N PHE A 100 -8.09 -18.89 -5.18
CA PHE A 100 -7.17 -20.04 -5.30
C PHE A 100 -7.77 -21.19 -6.12
N GLY A 101 -9.08 -21.45 -6.01
CA GLY A 101 -9.77 -22.45 -6.82
C GLY A 101 -9.82 -22.08 -8.30
N LEU A 102 -10.04 -20.80 -8.62
CA LEU A 102 -9.93 -20.29 -10.00
C LEU A 102 -8.51 -20.44 -10.56
N VAL A 103 -7.49 -20.32 -9.70
CA VAL A 103 -6.08 -20.55 -10.06
C VAL A 103 -5.76 -22.02 -10.29
N GLU A 104 -6.30 -22.95 -9.48
CA GLU A 104 -6.12 -24.40 -9.71
C GLU A 104 -6.75 -24.88 -11.03
N HIS A 105 -7.80 -24.20 -11.50
CA HIS A 105 -8.45 -24.49 -12.78
C HIS A 105 -7.89 -23.68 -13.97
N SER A 106 -6.93 -22.79 -13.72
CA SER A 106 -6.29 -21.94 -14.73
C SER A 106 -5.11 -22.68 -15.38
N VAL A 107 -4.83 -22.36 -16.65
CA VAL A 107 -3.66 -22.88 -17.38
C VAL A 107 -2.34 -22.31 -16.81
N LEU A 108 -2.40 -21.18 -16.11
CA LEU A 108 -1.26 -20.60 -15.41
C LEU A 108 -0.91 -21.43 -14.17
N HIS A 109 0.36 -21.79 -14.01
CA HIS A 109 0.84 -22.60 -12.89
C HIS A 109 0.57 -21.91 -11.54
N THR A 110 -0.17 -22.58 -10.64
CA THR A 110 -0.50 -22.13 -9.27
C THR A 110 0.72 -21.64 -8.48
N ASP A 111 1.89 -22.23 -8.72
CA ASP A 111 3.15 -21.85 -8.08
C ASP A 111 3.58 -20.41 -8.43
N GLN A 112 3.37 -19.97 -9.66
CA GLN A 112 3.77 -18.63 -10.13
C GLN A 112 2.92 -17.53 -9.46
N ILE A 113 1.61 -17.78 -9.31
CA ILE A 113 0.68 -16.84 -8.66
C ILE A 113 0.96 -16.77 -7.16
N THR A 114 1.24 -17.91 -6.52
CA THR A 114 1.64 -17.96 -5.12
C THR A 114 2.94 -17.21 -4.87
N GLN A 115 3.92 -17.34 -5.78
CA GLN A 115 5.16 -16.56 -5.72
C GLN A 115 4.92 -15.07 -5.90
N LEU A 116 4.06 -14.66 -6.84
CA LEU A 116 3.70 -13.26 -7.06
C LEU A 116 3.11 -12.62 -5.79
N VAL A 117 2.11 -13.25 -5.18
CA VAL A 117 1.50 -12.77 -3.92
C VAL A 117 2.55 -12.70 -2.80
N ARG A 118 3.40 -13.73 -2.68
CA ARG A 118 4.47 -13.75 -1.68
C ARG A 118 5.49 -12.62 -1.89
N TYR A 119 5.87 -12.29 -3.12
CA TYR A 119 6.81 -11.20 -3.38
C TYR A 119 6.15 -9.83 -3.21
N ALA A 120 4.89 -9.66 -3.61
CA ALA A 120 4.14 -8.44 -3.40
C ALA A 120 4.05 -8.07 -1.90
N THR A 121 3.84 -9.05 -1.02
CA THR A 121 3.81 -8.81 0.45
C THR A 121 5.16 -8.43 1.06
N ARG A 122 6.27 -8.61 0.33
CA ARG A 122 7.62 -8.23 0.79
C ARG A 122 8.00 -6.80 0.40
N ILE A 123 7.20 -6.13 -0.43
CA ILE A 123 7.41 -4.73 -0.79
C ILE A 123 7.21 -3.90 0.47
N LYS A 124 8.28 -3.20 0.88
CA LYS A 124 8.23 -2.33 2.05
C LYS A 124 7.40 -1.09 1.73
N ALA A 125 6.66 -0.60 2.73
CA ALA A 125 5.92 0.66 2.61
C ALA A 125 6.84 1.89 2.51
N GLU A 126 8.07 1.78 3.01
CA GLU A 126 9.08 2.83 2.93
C GLU A 126 10.27 2.42 2.06
N PRO A 127 10.73 3.31 1.16
CA PRO A 127 10.14 4.60 0.77
C PRO A 127 8.78 4.45 0.05
N GLN A 128 7.87 5.43 0.19
CA GLN A 128 6.52 5.40 -0.40
C GLN A 128 6.53 5.09 -1.90
N LEU A 129 7.55 5.59 -2.62
CA LEU A 129 7.78 5.30 -4.04
C LEU A 129 7.82 3.79 -4.35
N PHE A 130 8.36 2.95 -3.46
CA PHE A 130 8.44 1.50 -3.66
C PHE A 130 7.06 0.85 -3.61
N TYR A 131 6.20 1.32 -2.69
CA TYR A 131 4.83 0.87 -2.60
C TYR A 131 4.00 1.32 -3.81
N ASP A 132 4.11 2.60 -4.18
CA ASP A 132 3.35 3.19 -5.27
C ASP A 132 3.70 2.55 -6.62
N ILE A 133 5.00 2.32 -6.89
CA ILE A 133 5.42 1.59 -8.10
C ILE A 133 4.94 0.14 -8.04
N GLY A 134 5.10 -0.56 -6.93
CA GLY A 134 4.64 -1.95 -6.77
C GLY A 134 3.15 -2.10 -7.06
N GLN A 135 2.32 -1.20 -6.52
CA GLN A 135 0.88 -1.19 -6.77
C GLN A 135 0.54 -0.87 -8.24
N SER A 136 1.24 0.09 -8.85
CA SER A 136 1.09 0.43 -10.26
C SER A 136 1.41 -0.77 -11.17
N GLU A 137 2.48 -1.51 -10.87
CA GLU A 137 2.91 -2.69 -11.62
C GLU A 137 1.91 -3.85 -11.48
N ILE A 138 1.43 -4.12 -10.26
CA ILE A 138 0.38 -5.14 -10.02
C ILE A 138 -0.88 -4.81 -10.81
N ASN A 139 -1.32 -3.55 -10.77
CA ASN A 139 -2.49 -3.09 -11.52
C ASN A 139 -2.28 -3.22 -13.04
N ARG A 140 -1.07 -2.94 -13.55
CA ARG A 140 -0.75 -3.11 -14.96
C ARG A 140 -0.84 -4.57 -15.37
N VAL A 141 -0.21 -5.47 -14.63
CA VAL A 141 -0.23 -6.92 -14.92
C VAL A 141 -1.66 -7.46 -14.85
N ALA A 142 -2.44 -7.05 -13.84
CA ALA A 142 -3.85 -7.45 -13.74
C ALA A 142 -4.67 -7.00 -14.95
N ARG A 143 -4.48 -5.76 -15.41
CA ARG A 143 -5.17 -5.24 -16.60
C ARG A 143 -4.74 -5.98 -17.87
N PHE A 144 -3.45 -6.23 -18.03
CA PHE A 144 -2.91 -6.99 -19.15
C PHE A 144 -3.51 -8.41 -19.22
N LEU A 145 -3.55 -9.12 -18.08
CA LEU A 145 -4.17 -10.44 -17.99
C LEU A 145 -5.66 -10.42 -18.32
N LYS A 146 -6.38 -9.37 -17.88
CA LYS A 146 -7.78 -9.18 -18.24
C LYS A 146 -7.96 -9.00 -19.74
N GLU A 147 -7.23 -8.07 -20.36
CA GLU A 147 -7.33 -7.82 -21.80
C GLU A 147 -6.97 -9.06 -22.63
N LEU A 148 -5.98 -9.82 -22.18
CA LEU A 148 -5.59 -11.09 -22.78
C LEU A 148 -6.70 -12.15 -22.66
N GLY A 149 -7.34 -12.26 -21.49
CA GLY A 149 -8.46 -13.17 -21.24
C GLY A 149 -9.73 -12.80 -22.02
N ASP A 150 -9.97 -11.50 -22.21
CA ASP A 150 -11.10 -10.96 -22.98
C ASP A 150 -10.87 -11.09 -24.50
N GLY A 151 -9.69 -11.57 -24.95
CA GLY A 151 -9.33 -11.66 -26.37
C GLY A 151 -9.22 -10.31 -27.08
N SER A 152 -9.00 -9.24 -26.31
CA SER A 152 -8.89 -7.89 -26.84
C SER A 152 -7.53 -7.66 -27.51
N MET A 153 -7.43 -6.69 -28.43
CA MET A 153 -6.13 -6.25 -28.93
C MET A 153 -5.35 -5.59 -27.79
N VAL A 154 -4.28 -6.24 -27.36
CA VAL A 154 -3.35 -5.71 -26.35
C VAL A 154 -2.23 -4.95 -27.05
N PHE A 155 -2.13 -3.64 -26.79
CA PHE A 155 -1.00 -2.83 -27.24
C PHE A 155 0.06 -2.81 -26.13
N TYR A 156 1.23 -3.41 -26.41
CA TYR A 156 2.36 -3.45 -25.48
C TYR A 156 3.55 -2.70 -26.08
N ASP A 157 3.82 -1.50 -25.57
CA ASP A 157 4.85 -0.61 -26.12
C ASP A 157 6.27 -0.91 -25.60
N GLY A 158 6.42 -1.83 -24.64
CA GLY A 158 7.70 -2.30 -24.09
C GLY A 158 7.88 -2.03 -22.59
N GLU A 159 8.47 -2.98 -21.87
CA GLU A 159 8.62 -2.99 -20.40
C GLU A 159 9.35 -1.76 -19.86
N ASP A 160 10.49 -1.43 -20.47
CA ASP A 160 11.34 -0.30 -20.07
C ASP A 160 10.62 1.04 -20.20
N ARG A 161 9.75 1.17 -21.20
CA ARG A 161 8.97 2.39 -21.46
C ARG A 161 7.95 2.63 -20.35
N ASP A 162 7.22 1.57 -20.00
CA ASP A 162 6.18 1.64 -18.98
C ASP A 162 6.76 1.83 -17.58
N LEU A 163 7.93 1.26 -17.30
CA LEU A 163 8.63 1.44 -16.04
C LEU A 163 9.09 2.90 -15.85
N LEU A 164 9.71 3.51 -16.85
CA LEU A 164 10.10 4.93 -16.81
C LEU A 164 8.89 5.85 -16.55
N LEU A 165 7.80 5.64 -17.28
CA LEU A 165 6.57 6.42 -17.10
C LEU A 165 5.88 6.13 -15.75
N GLY A 166 5.94 4.90 -15.27
CA GLY A 166 5.45 4.50 -13.94
C GLY A 166 6.21 5.20 -12.82
N LEU A 167 7.55 5.18 -12.87
CA LEU A 167 8.39 5.87 -11.89
C LEU A 167 8.16 7.39 -11.89
N THR A 168 8.02 7.98 -13.08
CA THR A 168 7.77 9.43 -13.23
C THR A 168 6.39 9.84 -12.70
N ARG A 169 5.38 8.98 -12.82
CA ARG A 169 4.04 9.25 -12.26
C ARG A 169 4.01 9.16 -10.74
N ASN A 170 4.79 8.25 -10.16
CA ASN A 170 4.75 7.96 -8.73
C ASN A 170 5.84 8.68 -7.91
N VAL A 171 6.72 9.45 -8.54
CA VAL A 171 7.73 10.26 -7.84
C VAL A 171 7.06 11.29 -6.93
N GLN A 172 7.59 11.44 -5.71
CA GLN A 172 6.96 12.24 -4.65
C GLN A 172 7.76 13.47 -4.22
N LYS A 173 9.09 13.42 -4.27
CA LYS A 173 10.00 14.45 -3.72
C LYS A 173 10.89 15.07 -4.78
N SER A 174 11.61 14.24 -5.55
CA SER A 174 12.59 14.75 -6.51
C SER A 174 12.83 13.81 -7.68
N LEU A 175 12.99 14.39 -8.87
CA LEU A 175 13.47 13.70 -10.06
C LEU A 175 14.74 14.40 -10.53
N SER A 176 15.86 13.69 -10.59
CA SER A 176 17.16 14.25 -11.00
C SER A 176 17.76 13.42 -12.12
N ALA A 177 17.91 14.00 -13.31
CA ALA A 177 18.34 13.28 -14.50
C ALA A 177 19.65 13.82 -15.09
N VAL A 178 20.52 12.92 -15.51
CA VAL A 178 21.65 13.22 -16.40
C VAL A 178 21.31 12.69 -17.78
N SER A 179 21.49 13.51 -18.81
CA SER A 179 21.23 13.14 -20.19
C SER A 179 22.44 13.48 -21.06
N LEU A 180 22.93 12.48 -21.79
CA LEU A 180 23.98 12.63 -22.78
C LEU A 180 23.42 13.23 -24.07
N GLY A 181 24.23 14.08 -24.71
CA GLY A 181 23.89 14.81 -25.92
C GLY A 181 23.69 13.90 -27.13
N MET A 182 24.49 12.84 -27.31
CA MET A 182 24.19 11.61 -28.05
C MET A 182 25.45 10.76 -28.24
N VAL A 183 25.31 9.44 -28.04
CA VAL A 183 26.21 8.42 -28.60
C VAL A 183 25.96 8.34 -30.11
N ASP A 184 26.85 8.92 -30.93
CA ASP A 184 26.93 8.63 -32.36
C ASP A 184 27.38 7.17 -32.56
N SER A 185 26.48 6.29 -33.00
CA SER A 185 26.83 5.01 -33.62
C SER A 185 25.66 4.49 -34.47
N GLY A 186 25.71 4.81 -35.77
CA GLY A 186 25.05 4.09 -36.88
C GLY A 186 23.65 3.50 -36.67
N GLY A 187 22.62 4.21 -37.14
CA GLY A 187 21.36 3.59 -37.57
C GLY A 187 20.25 3.52 -36.52
N GLY A 188 19.57 4.66 -36.30
CA GLY A 188 18.20 4.71 -35.79
C GLY A 188 18.06 4.83 -34.27
N GLY A 189 17.83 6.05 -33.77
CA GLY A 189 17.30 6.28 -32.43
C GLY A 189 18.23 7.04 -31.49
N GLY A 190 18.52 8.29 -31.82
CA GLY A 190 19.27 9.20 -30.98
C GLY A 190 18.53 9.75 -29.75
N SER A 191 19.24 10.31 -28.77
CA SER A 191 18.67 11.08 -27.62
C SER A 191 17.78 12.25 -28.08
N TYR A 192 18.11 12.88 -29.22
CA TYR A 192 17.21 13.82 -29.91
C TYR A 192 15.94 13.18 -30.46
N SER A 193 16.06 11.97 -30.99
CA SER A 193 14.91 11.18 -31.43
C SER A 193 14.05 10.75 -30.24
N PHE A 194 14.62 10.62 -29.04
CA PHE A 194 13.85 10.31 -27.84
C PHE A 194 12.86 11.43 -27.51
N TRP A 195 13.30 12.69 -27.42
CA TRP A 195 12.41 13.80 -27.08
C TRP A 195 11.33 14.08 -28.13
N LEU A 196 11.60 13.73 -29.39
CA LEU A 196 10.62 13.78 -30.48
C LEU A 196 9.73 12.54 -30.57
N SER A 197 10.10 11.45 -29.88
CA SER A 197 9.29 10.23 -29.83
C SER A 197 8.06 10.38 -28.94
N ASP A 198 7.06 9.53 -29.14
CA ASP A 198 5.88 9.44 -28.26
C ASP A 198 6.28 9.25 -26.79
N LEU A 199 7.27 8.37 -26.53
CA LEU A 199 7.78 8.12 -25.19
C LEU A 199 8.37 9.38 -24.54
N GLY A 200 9.18 10.15 -25.29
CA GLY A 200 9.77 11.39 -24.78
C GLY A 200 8.71 12.44 -24.48
N ARG A 201 7.68 12.56 -25.33
CA ARG A 201 6.53 13.46 -25.10
C ARG A 201 5.75 13.08 -23.85
N ARG A 202 5.42 11.79 -23.68
CA ARG A 202 4.70 11.27 -22.50
C ARG A 202 5.53 11.39 -21.22
N TYR A 203 6.83 11.14 -21.31
CA TYR A 203 7.74 11.33 -20.18
C TYR A 203 7.77 12.80 -19.76
N LEU A 204 7.94 13.72 -20.71
CA LEU A 204 7.95 15.15 -20.44
C LEU A 204 6.61 15.63 -19.86
N TYR A 205 5.49 15.15 -20.40
CA TYR A 205 4.16 15.41 -19.85
C TYR A 205 4.07 15.01 -18.37
N HIS A 206 4.50 13.78 -18.02
CA HIS A 206 4.49 13.34 -16.63
C HIS A 206 5.51 14.06 -15.73
N GLN A 207 6.61 14.58 -16.29
CA GLN A 207 7.50 15.48 -15.56
C GLN A 207 6.81 16.81 -15.23
N GLY A 208 6.07 17.39 -16.18
CA GLY A 208 5.25 18.58 -15.94
C GLY A 208 4.23 18.34 -14.82
N GLU A 209 3.48 17.25 -14.89
CA GLU A 209 2.54 16.86 -13.83
C GLU A 209 3.24 16.67 -12.47
N ALA A 210 4.45 16.13 -12.45
CA ALA A 210 5.23 15.99 -11.22
C ALA A 210 5.62 17.36 -10.64
N VAL A 211 6.06 18.29 -11.49
CA VAL A 211 6.32 19.68 -11.08
C VAL A 211 5.07 20.33 -10.51
N GLU A 212 3.90 20.15 -11.13
CA GLU A 212 2.63 20.67 -10.63
C GLU A 212 2.26 20.11 -9.24
N ARG A 213 2.63 18.86 -8.95
CA ARG A 213 2.52 18.25 -7.61
C ARG A 213 3.55 18.77 -6.60
N GLY A 214 4.48 19.62 -7.01
CA GLY A 214 5.56 20.17 -6.17
C GLY A 214 6.83 19.31 -6.13
N VAL A 215 6.98 18.33 -7.01
CA VAL A 215 8.20 17.53 -7.13
C VAL A 215 9.31 18.39 -7.73
N LYS A 216 10.50 18.35 -7.11
CA LYS A 216 11.67 19.05 -7.65
C LYS A 216 12.26 18.28 -8.84
N VAL A 217 12.12 18.81 -10.05
CA VAL A 217 12.66 18.20 -11.28
C VAL A 217 13.91 18.95 -11.75
N ARG A 218 15.03 18.23 -11.85
CA ARG A 218 16.35 18.74 -12.23
C ARG A 218 16.93 17.92 -13.38
N ARG A 219 17.55 18.58 -14.36
CA ARG A 219 18.24 17.91 -15.47
C ARG A 219 19.59 18.53 -15.77
N VAL A 220 20.60 17.68 -15.92
CA VAL A 220 21.91 18.03 -16.48
C VAL A 220 22.01 17.45 -17.88
N PHE A 221 22.19 18.30 -18.88
CA PHE A 221 22.60 17.87 -20.22
C PHE A 221 24.11 17.93 -20.35
N ILE A 222 24.71 16.83 -20.75
CA ILE A 222 26.14 16.74 -21.03
C ILE A 222 26.36 17.05 -22.51
N LEU A 223 27.14 18.09 -22.78
CA LEU A 223 27.53 18.54 -24.10
C LEU A 223 28.71 17.68 -24.60
N ASP A 224 28.41 16.42 -24.91
CA ASP A 224 29.39 15.44 -25.42
C ASP A 224 29.87 15.72 -26.86
N ARG A 225 29.15 16.57 -27.59
CA ARG A 225 29.54 17.09 -28.91
C ARG A 225 29.68 18.61 -28.90
N SER A 226 30.66 19.10 -29.64
CA SER A 226 30.94 20.54 -29.76
C SER A 226 29.89 21.33 -30.52
N ASP A 227 29.09 20.68 -31.37
CA ASP A 227 28.06 21.32 -32.20
C ASP A 227 26.66 21.33 -31.56
N LEU A 228 26.50 20.69 -30.40
CA LEU A 228 25.22 20.53 -29.72
C LEU A 228 24.52 21.85 -29.37
N LEU A 229 25.31 22.84 -28.93
CA LEU A 229 24.81 24.17 -28.60
C LEU A 229 24.33 24.95 -29.83
N ALA A 230 24.84 24.61 -31.02
CA ALA A 230 24.41 25.23 -32.27
C ALA A 230 23.15 24.58 -32.85
N ASP A 231 22.72 23.42 -32.35
CA ASP A 231 21.52 22.73 -32.82
C ASP A 231 20.25 23.45 -32.34
N PRO A 232 19.41 23.97 -33.25
CA PRO A 232 18.15 24.60 -32.89
C PRO A 232 17.18 23.65 -32.16
N ASN A 233 17.24 22.34 -32.43
CA ASN A 233 16.40 21.35 -31.76
C ASN A 233 16.76 21.20 -30.29
N PHE A 234 18.05 21.13 -29.97
CA PHE A 234 18.55 21.09 -28.61
C PHE A 234 18.12 22.34 -27.82
N GLY A 235 18.29 23.52 -28.42
CA GLY A 235 17.84 24.78 -27.81
C GLY A 235 16.32 24.85 -27.60
N ARG A 236 15.52 24.30 -28.52
CA ARG A 236 14.06 24.19 -28.33
C ARG A 236 13.68 23.26 -27.19
N MET A 237 14.30 22.09 -27.11
CA MET A 237 14.06 21.13 -26.03
C MET A 237 14.43 21.71 -24.67
N CYS A 238 15.60 22.37 -24.55
CA CYS A 238 16.00 23.01 -23.29
C CYS A 238 15.01 24.11 -22.88
N ALA A 239 14.56 24.92 -23.84
CA ALA A 239 13.52 25.93 -23.58
C ALA A 239 12.20 25.29 -23.13
N LEU A 240 11.73 24.25 -23.82
CA LEU A 240 10.50 23.56 -23.48
C LEU A 240 10.52 23.00 -22.04
N GLN A 241 11.63 22.37 -21.64
CA GLN A 241 11.77 21.85 -20.28
C GLN A 241 11.85 22.99 -19.25
N HIS A 242 12.58 24.05 -19.56
CA HIS A 242 12.65 25.23 -18.71
C HIS A 242 11.27 25.88 -18.49
N ASP A 243 10.46 26.00 -19.55
CA ASP A 243 9.11 26.57 -19.50
C ASP A 243 8.15 25.72 -18.65
N MET A 244 8.45 24.43 -18.45
CA MET A 244 7.76 23.52 -17.53
C MET A 244 8.29 23.59 -16.09
N ASN A 245 9.08 24.61 -15.76
CA ASN A 245 9.79 24.77 -14.48
C ASN A 245 10.72 23.60 -14.11
N ILE A 246 11.26 22.90 -15.11
CA ILE A 246 12.35 21.95 -14.89
C ILE A 246 13.65 22.75 -14.78
N GLU A 247 14.44 22.50 -13.73
CA GLU A 247 15.74 23.14 -13.58
C GLU A 247 16.74 22.48 -14.54
N VAL A 248 17.05 23.17 -15.64
CA VAL A 248 17.98 22.68 -16.66
C VAL A 248 19.37 23.29 -16.47
N ARG A 249 20.39 22.44 -16.46
CA ARG A 249 21.81 22.85 -16.50
C ARG A 249 22.55 22.15 -17.64
N LEU A 250 23.56 22.82 -18.17
CA LEU A 250 24.43 22.34 -19.23
C LEU A 250 25.83 22.09 -18.67
N LEU A 251 26.38 20.92 -18.95
CA LEU A 251 27.73 20.53 -18.55
C LEU A 251 28.60 20.33 -19.78
N ASP A 252 29.72 21.04 -19.84
CA ASP A 252 30.74 20.87 -20.86
C ASP A 252 31.87 20.00 -20.27
N PRO A 253 32.01 18.72 -20.67
CA PRO A 253 33.02 17.82 -20.10
C PRO A 253 34.45 18.35 -20.24
N SER A 254 34.72 19.14 -21.29
CA SER A 254 36.05 19.70 -21.54
C SER A 254 36.47 20.75 -20.49
N LYS A 255 35.50 21.33 -19.78
CA LYS A 255 35.73 22.37 -18.76
C LYS A 255 35.83 21.81 -17.34
N VAL A 256 35.62 20.50 -17.15
CA VAL A 256 35.62 19.86 -15.83
C VAL A 256 36.81 18.91 -15.72
N ALA A 257 37.83 19.34 -14.97
CA ALA A 257 39.01 18.54 -14.69
C ALA A 257 38.66 17.32 -13.82
N GLY A 258 39.04 16.10 -14.24
CA GLY A 258 38.80 14.87 -13.49
C GLY A 258 37.43 14.22 -13.71
N THR A 259 36.68 14.62 -14.75
CA THR A 259 35.40 13.98 -15.10
C THR A 259 35.62 12.48 -15.40
N PRO A 260 34.84 11.56 -14.79
CA PRO A 260 34.94 10.14 -15.08
C PRO A 260 34.76 9.85 -16.58
N GLN A 261 35.58 8.96 -17.13
CA GLN A 261 35.53 8.56 -18.55
C GLN A 261 34.22 7.86 -18.96
N GLN A 262 33.38 7.46 -18.00
CA GLN A 262 32.13 6.77 -18.26
C GLN A 262 30.96 7.61 -17.75
N MET A 263 30.38 8.39 -18.67
CA MET A 263 29.16 9.16 -18.42
C MET A 263 27.97 8.29 -18.85
N PHE A 264 26.91 8.26 -18.05
CA PHE A 264 25.73 7.42 -18.27
C PHE A 264 24.46 8.26 -18.24
N ASP A 265 23.47 7.85 -19.03
CA ASP A 265 22.10 8.31 -18.86
C ASP A 265 21.53 7.69 -17.58
N VAL A 266 21.27 8.54 -16.59
CA VAL A 266 20.75 8.13 -15.29
C VAL A 266 19.64 9.06 -14.84
N ILE A 267 18.59 8.49 -14.26
CA ILE A 267 17.48 9.21 -13.66
C ILE A 267 17.31 8.71 -12.22
N LEU A 268 17.37 9.64 -11.27
CA LEU A 268 17.17 9.40 -9.85
C LEU A 268 15.76 9.83 -9.46
N PHE A 269 14.99 8.91 -8.90
CA PHE A 269 13.66 9.16 -8.34
C PHE A 269 13.72 9.09 -6.81
N ASP A 270 13.32 10.18 -6.15
CA ASP A 270 13.29 10.37 -4.70
C ASP A 270 14.59 10.01 -3.98
N GLU A 271 15.71 10.05 -4.70
CA GLU A 271 17.02 9.58 -4.22
C GLU A 271 16.98 8.13 -3.69
N ALA A 272 15.96 7.36 -4.10
CA ALA A 272 15.67 5.99 -3.66
C ALA A 272 15.79 4.97 -4.81
N ILE A 273 15.61 5.40 -6.05
CA ILE A 273 15.70 4.56 -7.25
C ILE A 273 16.59 5.24 -8.29
N SER A 274 17.55 4.49 -8.82
CA SER A 274 18.34 4.86 -10.00
C SER A 274 17.85 4.06 -11.21
N TYR A 275 17.41 4.75 -12.25
CA TYR A 275 17.06 4.21 -13.55
C TYR A 275 18.17 4.56 -14.54
N GLU A 276 18.88 3.56 -15.02
CA GLU A 276 20.04 3.73 -15.90
C GLU A 276 19.76 3.08 -17.25
N VAL A 277 20.07 3.82 -18.32
CA VAL A 277 19.97 3.32 -19.68
C VAL A 277 21.39 3.22 -20.23
N THR A 278 21.83 2.00 -20.51
CA THR A 278 23.12 1.78 -21.18
C THR A 278 22.86 1.30 -22.60
N SER A 279 23.23 2.14 -23.57
CA SER A 279 23.36 1.69 -24.96
C SER A 279 24.58 0.79 -25.06
N ALA A 280 24.38 -0.49 -25.37
CA ALA A 280 25.49 -1.33 -25.80
C ALA A 280 25.96 -0.81 -27.17
N SER A 281 27.13 -0.18 -27.27
CA SER A 281 27.67 0.23 -28.58
C SER A 281 29.05 -0.35 -28.89
N ALA A 282 29.29 -0.47 -30.20
CA ALA A 282 30.56 -0.59 -30.92
C ALA A 282 31.17 -2.00 -31.12
N LEU A 283 30.54 -2.81 -31.99
CA LEU A 283 31.30 -3.50 -33.05
C LEU A 283 31.00 -2.79 -34.39
N PRO A 284 31.98 -2.55 -35.28
CA PRO A 284 31.80 -1.62 -36.41
C PRO A 284 30.88 -2.07 -37.55
N GLU A 285 30.32 -3.28 -37.54
CA GLU A 285 29.59 -3.80 -38.70
C GLU A 285 28.25 -4.51 -38.44
N ASP A 286 27.76 -4.58 -37.20
CA ASP A 286 26.43 -5.14 -36.96
C ASP A 286 25.59 -4.27 -36.03
N ARG A 287 24.35 -4.04 -36.46
CA ARG A 287 23.34 -3.14 -35.86
C ARG A 287 23.29 -3.30 -34.33
N PRO A 288 23.46 -2.23 -33.53
CA PRO A 288 23.32 -2.35 -32.07
C PRO A 288 21.86 -2.65 -31.72
N THR A 289 21.61 -3.83 -31.12
CA THR A 289 20.25 -4.38 -30.92
C THR A 289 19.84 -4.54 -29.46
N PHE A 290 20.58 -4.02 -28.46
CA PHE A 290 20.13 -4.12 -27.06
C PHE A 290 20.47 -2.87 -26.24
N LEU A 291 19.42 -2.13 -25.87
CA LEU A 291 19.43 -1.12 -24.82
C LEU A 291 19.24 -1.89 -23.50
N ASN A 292 20.18 -1.82 -22.56
CA ASN A 292 20.00 -2.45 -21.25
C ASN A 292 19.49 -1.39 -20.27
N THR A 293 18.31 -1.63 -19.70
CA THR A 293 17.73 -0.82 -18.64
C THR A 293 18.05 -1.44 -17.28
N ARG A 294 18.75 -0.69 -16.44
CA ARG A 294 19.11 -1.12 -15.09
C ARG A 294 18.38 -0.28 -14.06
N LEU A 295 17.59 -0.95 -13.22
CA LEU A 295 17.00 -0.36 -12.03
C LEU A 295 17.84 -0.73 -10.80
N ALA A 296 18.39 0.25 -10.11
CA ALA A 296 19.07 0.05 -8.83
C ALA A 296 18.25 0.67 -7.69
N LEU A 297 17.92 -0.17 -6.70
CA LEU A 297 17.15 0.22 -5.51
C LEU A 297 17.98 0.09 -4.21
N HIS A 298 19.24 -0.34 -4.33
CA HIS A 298 20.09 -0.55 -3.16
C HIS A 298 20.75 0.76 -2.71
N ASP A 299 20.64 1.09 -1.42
CA ASP A 299 21.07 2.37 -0.84
C ASP A 299 22.51 2.77 -1.20
N GLU A 300 23.44 1.82 -1.22
CA GLU A 300 24.84 2.10 -1.57
C GLU A 300 24.99 2.54 -3.03
N ALA A 301 24.37 1.81 -3.96
CA ALA A 301 24.43 2.10 -5.39
C ALA A 301 23.71 3.41 -5.71
N VAL A 302 22.52 3.63 -5.13
CA VAL A 302 21.77 4.87 -5.32
C VAL A 302 22.51 6.05 -4.70
N GLY A 303 23.06 5.91 -3.50
CA GLY A 303 23.85 6.94 -2.83
C GLY A 303 25.10 7.34 -3.63
N GLN A 304 25.76 6.39 -4.31
CA GLN A 304 26.85 6.69 -5.23
C GLN A 304 26.37 7.55 -6.41
N ARG A 305 25.21 7.21 -7.00
CA ARG A 305 24.63 7.97 -8.12
C ARG A 305 24.15 9.35 -7.70
N VAL A 306 23.58 9.51 -6.50
CA VAL A 306 23.21 10.81 -5.93
C VAL A 306 24.44 11.71 -5.79
N ARG A 307 25.53 11.21 -5.19
CA ARG A 307 26.79 11.97 -5.08
C ARG A 307 27.35 12.36 -6.44
N HIS A 308 27.30 11.45 -7.41
CA HIS A 308 27.75 11.72 -8.75
C HIS A 308 26.90 12.80 -9.44
N PHE A 309 25.58 12.71 -9.36
CA PHE A 309 24.67 13.73 -9.87
C PHE A 309 24.95 15.10 -9.25
N SER A 310 25.12 15.18 -7.92
CA SER A 310 25.44 16.44 -7.23
C SER A 310 26.72 17.07 -7.75
N ALA A 311 27.79 16.28 -7.93
CA ALA A 311 29.05 16.79 -8.47
C ALA A 311 28.90 17.36 -9.90
N LEU A 312 28.13 16.68 -10.75
CA LEU A 312 27.82 17.16 -12.10
C LEU A 312 26.96 18.41 -12.06
N TRP A 313 25.95 18.44 -11.19
CA TRP A 313 25.03 19.56 -11.01
C TRP A 313 25.77 20.85 -10.62
N ASP A 314 26.68 20.74 -9.66
CA ASP A 314 27.46 21.86 -9.13
C ASP A 314 28.48 22.40 -10.16
N SER A 315 28.96 21.52 -11.04
CA SER A 315 29.89 21.89 -12.12
C SER A 315 29.18 22.41 -13.38
N ALA A 316 27.86 22.18 -13.51
CA ALA A 316 27.08 22.55 -14.66
C ALA A 316 26.57 24.00 -14.58
N THR A 317 26.49 24.66 -15.74
CA THR A 317 25.98 26.03 -15.85
C THR A 317 24.47 26.04 -16.07
N PRO A 318 23.69 26.88 -15.37
CA PRO A 318 22.25 27.04 -15.62
C PRO A 318 21.95 27.38 -17.08
N TYR A 319 20.95 26.72 -17.65
CA TYR A 319 20.43 27.10 -18.96
C TYR A 319 19.67 28.43 -18.85
N VAL A 320 20.02 29.38 -19.71
CA VAL A 320 19.33 30.66 -19.83
C VAL A 320 18.73 30.71 -21.23
N PRO A 321 17.39 30.77 -21.37
CA PRO A 321 16.77 30.88 -22.67
C PRO A 321 17.18 32.20 -23.34
N PRO A 322 17.44 32.22 -24.66
CA PRO A 322 17.73 33.45 -25.38
C PRO A 322 16.53 34.40 -25.31
N GLU A 323 16.77 35.67 -25.00
CA GLU A 323 15.73 36.71 -24.85
C GLU A 323 14.84 36.80 -26.11
N GLY A 324 13.51 36.71 -25.93
CA GLY A 324 12.53 37.03 -26.99
C GLY A 324 11.58 35.92 -27.45
N ARG A 325 11.65 34.69 -26.93
CA ARG A 325 10.61 33.67 -27.22
C ARG A 325 9.40 33.85 -26.31
N LYS A 326 8.32 34.45 -26.84
CA LYS A 326 6.98 34.35 -26.26
C LYS A 326 6.37 33.00 -26.64
N ASN A 327 5.91 32.27 -25.62
CA ASN A 327 5.08 31.07 -25.62
C ASN A 327 4.27 30.81 -26.90
N ASP A 328 4.75 29.92 -27.78
CA ASP A 328 3.87 29.09 -28.61
C ASP A 328 3.53 27.84 -27.78
N ARG A 329 2.46 27.95 -26.98
CA ARG A 329 1.86 26.81 -26.28
C ARG A 329 0.91 26.09 -27.23
N ASP A 330 1.46 25.41 -28.24
CA ASP A 330 0.70 24.45 -29.06
C ASP A 330 1.59 23.22 -29.29
N TYR A 331 1.50 22.24 -28.38
CA TYR A 331 1.99 20.87 -28.59
C TYR A 331 1.17 19.83 -27.85
#